data_AF-A0A6M1PDB9-F1
#
_entry.id   AF-A0A6M1PDB9-F1
#
_cell.length_a   1.000
_cell.length_b   1.000
_cell.length_c   1.000
_cell.angle_alpha   90.00
_cell.angle_beta   90.00
_cell.angle_gamma   90.00
#
_symmetry.space_group_name_H-M   'P 1'
#
loop_
_entity.id
_entity.type
_entity.pdbx_description
1 polymer ?
#
loop_
_entity_poly.entity_id
_entity_poly.type
_entity_poly.pdbx_seq_one_letter_code
_entity_poly.pdbx_strand_id
1 'polypeptide(L)'
;MKTGRRRSRMTQLDDGTPEFRFQPPGPRDEPRVSAYCAWCGGEIYAGEPVTTYANGDKTHDGRCEDEYVRAETGLERTIAE
;
A
#
# COMPACT_ATOMS: atom_id res chain seq x y z
N MET A 1 -11.23 -65.11 -34.77
CA MET A 1 -11.96 -63.85 -34.99
C MET A 1 -12.04 -63.10 -33.66
N LYS A 2 -11.56 -61.86 -33.62
CA LYS A 2 -11.40 -61.01 -32.43
C LYS A 2 -12.60 -60.08 -32.30
N THR A 3 -13.18 -59.91 -31.10
CA THR A 3 -13.92 -58.71 -30.61
C THR A 3 -14.53 -59.05 -29.25
N GLY A 4 -14.42 -58.28 -28.16
CA GLY A 4 -13.83 -56.98 -27.96
C GLY A 4 -13.75 -56.71 -26.45
N ARG A 5 -12.58 -56.25 -26.01
CA ARG A 5 -12.30 -55.81 -24.64
C ARG A 5 -12.99 -54.45 -24.47
N ARG A 6 -14.14 -54.40 -23.79
CA ARG A 6 -14.80 -53.13 -23.47
C ARG A 6 -13.93 -52.38 -22.47
N ARG A 7 -13.58 -51.16 -22.86
CA ARG A 7 -12.55 -50.32 -22.24
C ARG A 7 -13.02 -49.81 -20.89
N SER A 8 -12.20 -49.99 -19.87
CA SER A 8 -12.18 -49.10 -18.71
C SER A 8 -11.89 -47.70 -19.21
N ARG A 9 -12.85 -46.80 -19.09
CA ARG A 9 -12.61 -45.35 -19.19
C ARG A 9 -13.43 -44.69 -18.08
N MET A 10 -12.94 -44.87 -16.86
CA MET A 10 -13.28 -43.98 -15.75
C MET A 10 -12.62 -42.65 -16.09
N THR A 11 -13.40 -41.74 -16.66
CA THR A 11 -13.00 -40.37 -16.91
C THR A 11 -12.61 -39.76 -15.57
N GLN A 12 -11.48 -39.05 -15.56
CA GLN A 12 -10.93 -38.33 -14.43
C GLN A 12 -12.05 -37.58 -13.69
N LEU A 13 -12.08 -37.73 -12.37
CA LEU A 13 -12.66 -36.71 -11.51
C LEU A 13 -11.69 -35.55 -11.59
N ASP A 14 -11.96 -34.63 -12.50
CA ASP A 14 -11.20 -33.38 -12.61
C ASP A 14 -11.33 -32.63 -11.29
N ASP A 15 -10.19 -32.61 -10.60
CA ASP A 15 -9.66 -31.60 -9.70
C ASP A 15 -10.70 -30.61 -9.17
N GLY A 16 -11.03 -30.80 -7.89
CA GLY A 16 -11.87 -29.89 -7.14
C GLY A 16 -11.45 -28.45 -7.37
N THR A 17 -12.40 -27.65 -7.87
CA THR A 17 -12.27 -26.20 -7.92
C THR A 17 -11.78 -25.74 -6.55
N PRO A 18 -10.55 -25.21 -6.41
CA PRO A 18 -10.15 -24.64 -5.15
C PRO A 18 -11.13 -23.49 -4.95
N GLU A 19 -11.96 -23.65 -3.91
CA GLU A 19 -12.80 -22.60 -3.38
C GLU A 19 -11.96 -21.32 -3.40
N PHE A 20 -12.54 -20.21 -3.87
CA PHE A 20 -11.95 -18.89 -3.73
C PHE A 20 -11.64 -18.69 -2.24
N ARG A 21 -10.46 -19.13 -1.83
CA ARG A 21 -9.97 -19.02 -0.49
C ARG A 21 -9.67 -17.55 -0.40
N PHE A 22 -10.60 -16.80 0.18
CA PHE A 22 -10.39 -15.43 0.60
C PHE A 22 -9.09 -15.46 1.38
N GLN A 23 -7.99 -15.11 0.71
CA GLN A 23 -6.68 -15.12 1.32
C GLN A 23 -6.74 -13.92 2.25
N PRO A 24 -6.69 -14.12 3.59
CA PRO A 24 -6.67 -12.98 4.49
C PRO A 24 -5.52 -12.07 4.06
N PRO A 25 -5.71 -10.74 4.08
CA PRO A 25 -4.65 -9.80 3.74
C PRO A 25 -3.37 -10.23 4.48
N GLY A 26 -2.35 -10.53 3.69
CA GLY A 26 -1.08 -10.99 4.21
C GLY A 26 -0.25 -9.78 4.65
N PRO A 27 0.97 -9.97 5.17
CA PRO A 27 1.88 -8.87 5.50
C PRO A 27 2.29 -7.98 4.31
N ARG A 28 1.74 -8.22 3.10
CA ARG A 28 1.82 -7.31 1.94
C ARG A 28 0.82 -6.16 2.02
N ASP A 29 -0.12 -6.23 2.97
CA ASP A 29 -1.17 -5.23 3.23
C ASP A 29 -0.78 -4.26 4.36
N GLU A 30 0.37 -4.46 5.01
CA GLU A 30 0.98 -3.41 5.84
C GLU A 30 1.37 -2.26 4.90
N PRO A 31 0.89 -1.02 5.16
CA PRO A 31 1.19 0.08 4.28
C PRO A 31 2.71 0.28 4.26
N ARG A 32 3.28 0.31 3.06
CA ARG A 32 4.74 0.48 2.93
C ARG A 32 5.11 1.89 3.37
N VAL A 33 6.09 2.03 4.26
CA VAL A 33 6.68 3.33 4.56
C VAL A 33 7.26 3.90 3.27
N SER A 34 6.79 5.09 2.90
CA SER A 34 7.16 5.78 1.67
C SER A 34 8.23 6.84 1.90
N ALA A 35 8.23 7.47 3.08
CA ALA A 35 9.16 8.50 3.51
C ALA A 35 9.14 8.64 5.02
N TYR A 36 10.02 9.48 5.55
CA TYR A 36 9.99 9.94 6.93
C TYR A 36 9.72 11.44 6.96
N CYS A 37 8.91 11.89 7.92
CA CYS A 37 8.60 13.30 8.11
C CYS A 37 9.85 14.04 8.58
N ALA A 38 10.28 15.04 7.82
CA ALA A 38 11.45 15.87 8.15
C ALA A 38 11.27 16.70 9.43
N TRP A 39 10.02 16.96 9.85
CA TRP A 39 9.71 17.70 11.07
C TRP A 39 9.69 16.84 12.34
N CYS A 40 8.85 15.79 12.36
CA CYS A 40 8.64 14.98 13.57
C CYS A 40 9.42 13.65 13.58
N GLY A 41 10.05 13.28 12.46
CA GLY A 41 10.73 11.98 12.29
C GLY A 41 9.79 10.78 12.12
N GLY A 42 8.47 11.00 12.08
CA GLY A 42 7.46 9.95 11.93
C GLY A 42 7.48 9.28 10.56
N GLU A 43 7.02 8.03 10.51
CA GLU A 43 6.85 7.27 9.27
C GLU A 43 5.68 7.83 8.46
N ILE A 44 5.90 8.04 7.16
CA ILE A 44 4.85 8.42 6.22
C ILE A 44 4.53 7.24 5.32
N TYR A 45 3.30 6.75 5.39
CA TYR A 45 2.88 5.56 4.67
C TYR A 45 2.49 5.86 3.22
N ALA A 46 2.71 4.88 2.34
CA ALA A 46 2.36 5.00 0.93
C ALA A 46 0.85 5.21 0.75
N GLY A 47 0.49 6.31 0.11
CA GLY A 47 -0.91 6.71 -0.11
C GLY A 47 -1.42 7.72 0.91
N GLU A 48 -0.66 8.06 1.96
CA GLU A 48 -0.97 9.20 2.83
C GLU A 48 -0.73 10.52 2.12
N PRO A 49 -1.48 11.58 2.48
CA PRO A 49 -1.26 12.92 1.96
C PRO A 49 0.01 13.52 2.58
N VAL A 50 0.92 14.00 1.71
CA VAL A 50 2.24 14.52 2.11
C VAL A 50 2.58 15.76 1.32
N THR A 51 3.26 16.69 2.00
CA THR A 51 3.85 17.84 1.34
C THR A 51 5.30 17.53 1.02
N THR A 52 5.71 17.78 -0.23
CA THR A 52 7.09 17.62 -0.69
C THR A 52 7.66 18.99 -1.04
N TYR A 53 8.79 19.35 -0.42
CA TYR A 53 9.46 20.62 -0.61
C TYR A 53 10.53 20.53 -1.72
N ALA A 54 10.96 21.69 -2.22
CA ALA A 54 11.94 21.78 -3.31
C ALA A 54 13.33 21.22 -2.95
N ASN A 55 13.67 21.18 -1.66
CA ASN A 55 14.91 20.60 -1.14
C ASN A 55 14.86 19.06 -1.04
N GLY A 56 13.70 18.44 -1.32
CA GLY A 56 13.49 17.01 -1.25
C GLY A 56 12.87 16.53 0.07
N ASP A 57 12.70 17.42 1.05
CA ASP A 57 12.08 17.07 2.32
C ASP A 57 10.58 16.81 2.18
N LYS A 58 10.08 15.96 3.07
CA LYS A 58 8.68 15.53 3.10
C LYS A 58 8.14 15.68 4.51
N THR A 59 6.92 16.18 4.65
CA THR A 59 6.24 16.29 5.95
C THR A 59 4.83 15.71 5.86
N HIS A 60 4.28 15.31 7.01
CA HIS A 60 2.84 15.09 7.10
C HIS A 60 2.09 16.40 6.83
N ASP A 61 0.96 16.30 6.15
CA ASP A 61 0.10 17.45 5.92
C ASP A 61 -0.50 17.99 7.23
N GLY A 62 -0.77 19.30 7.25
CA GLY A 62 -1.31 20.01 8.40
C GLY A 62 -0.22 20.51 9.34
N ARG A 63 -0.22 20.08 10.60
CA ARG A 63 0.64 20.70 11.63
C ARG A 63 2.14 20.54 11.34
N CYS A 64 2.59 19.40 10.83
CA CYS A 64 4.01 19.21 10.55
C CYS A 64 4.47 20.10 9.40
N GLU A 65 3.64 20.25 8.36
CA GLU A 65 3.88 21.18 7.25
C GLU A 65 3.95 22.64 7.73
N ASP A 66 2.97 23.09 8.51
CA ASP A 66 2.90 24.47 8.99
C ASP A 66 4.10 24.85 9.85
N GLU A 67 4.48 23.98 10.79
CA GLU A 67 5.60 24.21 11.68
C GLU A 67 6.95 24.13 10.94
N TYR A 68 7.06 23.21 9.97
CA TYR A 68 8.24 23.12 9.11
C TYR A 68 8.44 24.40 8.28
N VAL A 69 7.36 24.90 7.65
CA VAL A 69 7.40 26.16 6.89
C VAL A 69 7.76 27.33 7.78
N ARG A 70 7.18 27.43 8.98
CA ARG A 70 7.50 28.49 9.96
C ARG A 70 8.97 28.44 10.37
N ALA A 71 9.52 27.26 10.61
CA ALA A 71 10.92 27.07 11.00
C ALA A 71 11.89 27.45 9.87
N GLU A 72 11.63 26.99 8.64
CA GLU A 72 12.53 27.21 7.50
C GLU A 72 12.49 28.65 6.95
N THR A 73 11.31 29.26 6.93
CA THR A 73 11.13 30.58 6.32
C THR A 73 11.17 31.72 7.32
N GLY A 74 11.06 31.43 8.63
CA GLY A 74 10.85 32.44 9.66
C GLY A 74 9.56 33.23 9.50
N LEU A 75 8.65 32.82 8.60
CA LEU A 75 7.37 33.47 8.35
C LEU A 75 6.30 32.82 9.22
N GLU A 76 5.78 33.59 10.17
CA GLU A 76 4.48 33.30 10.76
C GLU A 76 3.41 33.57 9.70
N ARG A 77 2.75 32.52 9.19
CA ARG A 77 1.64 32.68 8.25
C ARG A 77 0.50 33.44 8.94
N THR A 78 0.45 34.76 8.77
CA THR A 78 -0.72 35.57 9.07
C THR A 78 -1.73 35.37 7.95
N ILE A 79 -2.78 34.61 8.24
CA ILE A 79 -3.95 34.57 7.36
C ILE A 79 -4.58 35.96 7.47
N ALA A 80 -4.48 36.76 6.42
CA ALA A 80 -5.18 38.04 6.36
C ALA A 80 -6.69 37.75 6.27
N GLU A 81 -7.44 38.15 7.31
CA GLU A 81 -8.90 38.13 7.34
C GLU A 81 -9.51 39.23 6.47
#